data_AF-A0A1I3VEM0-F1
#
_entry.id   AF-A0A1I3VEM0-F1
#
_cell.length_a   1.000
_cell.length_b   1.000
_cell.length_c   1.000
_cell.angle_alpha   90.00
_cell.angle_beta   90.00
_cell.angle_gamma   90.00
#
_symmetry.space_group_name_H-M   'P 1'
#
loop_
_entity.id
_entity.type
_entity.pdbx_description
1 polymer ?
#
loop_
_entity_poly.entity_id
_entity_poly.type
_entity_poly.pdbx_seq_one_letter_code
_entity_poly.pdbx_strand_id
1 'polypeptide(L)'
;MAEIKIPFKYCRIERAANFLNCEVSDLINAGVNGKLSLCLKLNNVQGMLLASSPYEKMNKWVDLLSFGGTIANNLVKNLTPYSFYKIDNFRIKDNGEIVVYNYFSEADSNSDVINTHSYAIGRAYGLWRINRSLEDIENNGIAYIDGTEFTPCSPTKDMPNMQFVMDENLSTKVYALEDNDDFDGIIDRDNFEKIAITHEDLWITDIDIKRILEKEYDFNSLDIVQHYDVLIDKKDKDKIKEPHHTAERHAKNREQVLMAAMRFREEFPTVFDEECRKVDRSINFAAWAREIISRPFLFPNHELTIKTEDKIAEILSNAHKAPNDRK
;
A
#
# COMPACT_ATOMS: atom_id res chain seq x y z
N MET A 1 19.80 -1.27 34.04
CA MET A 1 18.72 -0.28 33.85
C MET A 1 17.58 -0.66 34.77
N ALA A 2 16.99 0.31 35.48
CA ALA A 2 15.81 0.06 36.29
C ALA A 2 14.63 -0.38 35.39
N GLU A 3 13.78 -1.28 35.89
CA GLU A 3 12.59 -1.71 35.16
C GLU A 3 11.65 -0.50 34.95
N ILE A 4 11.37 -0.16 33.69
CA ILE A 4 10.44 0.91 33.34
C ILE A 4 9.02 0.45 33.68
N LYS A 5 8.40 1.08 34.68
CA LYS A 5 7.05 0.77 35.13
C LYS A 5 6.03 1.62 34.40
N ILE A 6 5.27 1.01 33.49
CA ILE A 6 4.13 1.65 32.81
C ILE A 6 2.84 1.07 33.36
N PRO A 7 1.91 1.89 33.90
CA PRO A 7 0.71 1.40 34.59
C PRO A 7 -0.44 1.03 33.63
N PHE A 8 -0.21 1.02 32.32
CA PHE A 8 -1.22 0.76 31.30
C PHE A 8 -0.57 0.09 30.08
N LYS A 9 -1.35 -0.67 29.31
CA LYS A 9 -0.92 -1.24 28.03
C LYS A 9 -1.07 -0.26 26.86
N TYR A 10 -2.00 0.68 26.97
CA TYR A 10 -2.22 1.76 26.03
C TYR A 10 -3.02 2.85 26.73
N CYS A 11 -2.98 4.06 26.21
CA CYS A 11 -3.77 5.18 26.71
C CYS A 11 -4.02 6.23 25.62
N ARG A 12 -4.92 7.18 25.91
CA ARG A 12 -5.07 8.38 25.08
C ARG A 12 -3.77 9.18 25.08
N ILE A 13 -3.50 9.87 23.98
CA ILE A 13 -2.25 10.60 23.77
C ILE A 13 -1.98 11.65 24.87
N GLU A 14 -3.01 12.33 25.37
CA GLU A 14 -2.88 13.30 26.47
C GLU A 14 -2.37 12.66 27.77
N ARG A 15 -2.84 11.45 28.09
CA ARG A 15 -2.35 10.73 29.26
C ARG A 15 -0.90 10.30 29.07
N ALA A 16 -0.50 9.95 27.84
CA ALA A 16 0.88 9.63 27.53
C ALA A 16 1.79 10.85 27.64
N ALA A 17 1.37 11.99 27.08
CA ALA A 17 2.08 13.27 27.16
C ALA A 17 2.32 13.67 28.62
N ASN A 18 1.27 13.62 29.45
CA ASN A 18 1.35 13.86 30.89
C ASN A 18 2.29 12.88 31.61
N PHE A 19 2.26 11.60 31.25
CA PHE A 19 3.13 10.57 31.84
C PHE A 19 4.61 10.77 31.46
N LEU A 20 4.86 11.20 30.22
CA LEU A 20 6.19 11.46 29.66
C LEU A 20 6.71 12.87 29.99
N ASN A 21 5.86 13.74 30.54
CA ASN A 21 6.17 15.15 30.77
C ASN A 21 6.67 15.86 29.48
N CYS A 22 5.90 15.68 28.39
CA CYS A 22 6.13 16.31 27.08
C CYS A 22 4.81 16.88 26.54
N GLU A 23 4.87 17.61 25.43
CA GLU A 23 3.67 18.14 24.78
C GLU A 23 3.00 17.08 23.91
N VAL A 24 1.67 17.16 23.77
CA VAL A 24 0.92 16.27 22.85
C VAL A 24 1.43 16.43 21.41
N SER A 25 1.79 17.65 21.02
CA SER A 25 2.37 17.95 19.71
C SER A 25 3.68 17.21 19.44
N ASP A 26 4.50 16.96 20.46
CA ASP A 26 5.76 16.22 20.28
C ASP A 26 5.48 14.76 19.88
N LEU A 27 4.47 14.16 20.52
CA LEU A 27 4.02 12.80 20.21
C LEU A 27 3.37 12.71 18.82
N ILE A 28 2.57 13.72 18.45
CA ILE A 28 1.97 13.81 17.11
C ILE A 28 3.06 13.95 16.05
N ASN A 29 4.02 14.85 16.24
CA ASN A 29 5.14 15.05 15.32
C ASN A 29 5.95 13.75 15.14
N ALA A 30 6.23 13.05 16.23
CA ALA A 30 6.88 11.74 16.15
C ALA A 30 6.01 10.70 15.42
N GLY A 31 4.69 10.76 15.55
CA GLY A 31 3.74 9.97 14.75
C GLY A 31 3.79 10.29 13.25
N VAL A 32 3.75 11.58 12.87
CA VAL A 32 3.89 12.06 11.49
C VAL A 32 5.19 11.57 10.86
N ASN A 33 6.28 11.60 11.62
CA ASN A 33 7.59 11.08 11.19
C ASN A 33 7.71 9.54 11.22
N GLY A 34 6.61 8.83 11.47
CA GLY A 34 6.55 7.37 11.52
C GLY A 34 7.34 6.75 12.67
N LYS A 35 7.75 7.54 13.67
CA LYS A 35 8.52 7.08 14.83
C LYS A 35 7.65 6.46 15.91
N LEU A 36 6.37 6.80 15.97
CA LEU A 36 5.37 6.25 16.89
C LEU A 36 4.16 5.71 16.12
N SER A 37 3.52 4.67 16.65
CA SER A 37 2.27 4.13 16.11
C SER A 37 1.07 4.75 16.80
N LEU A 38 0.71 5.96 16.36
CA LEU A 38 -0.55 6.58 16.81
C LEU A 38 -1.72 5.83 16.18
N CYS A 39 -2.76 5.61 16.99
CA CYS A 39 -3.88 4.76 16.64
C CYS A 39 -5.21 5.45 16.92
N LEU A 40 -6.24 5.09 16.17
CA LEU A 40 -7.62 5.23 16.60
C LEU A 40 -8.07 3.96 17.30
N LYS A 41 -8.94 4.10 18.31
CA LYS A 41 -9.59 2.95 18.94
C LYS A 41 -10.94 2.69 18.28
N LEU A 42 -10.98 1.72 17.37
CA LEU A 42 -12.19 1.32 16.68
C LEU A 42 -13.04 0.40 17.56
N ASN A 43 -14.36 0.52 17.42
CA ASN A 43 -15.32 -0.36 18.06
C ASN A 43 -16.42 -0.71 17.06
N ASN A 44 -16.47 -1.97 16.64
CA ASN A 44 -17.51 -2.48 15.75
C ASN A 44 -17.58 -1.75 14.39
N VAL A 45 -16.45 -1.27 13.88
CA VAL A 45 -16.40 -0.50 12.63
C VAL A 45 -16.39 -1.44 11.44
N GLN A 46 -17.42 -1.39 10.60
CA GLN A 46 -17.51 -2.26 9.43
C GLN A 46 -16.59 -1.80 8.31
N GLY A 47 -16.03 -2.75 7.58
CA GLY A 47 -15.21 -2.48 6.42
C GLY A 47 -14.57 -3.72 5.85
N MET A 48 -13.59 -3.50 4.99
CA MET A 48 -12.86 -4.53 4.28
C MET A 48 -11.42 -4.62 4.81
N LEU A 49 -11.01 -5.83 5.15
CA LEU A 49 -9.62 -6.14 5.47
C LEU A 49 -8.95 -6.70 4.22
N LEU A 50 -8.07 -5.92 3.62
CA LEU A 50 -7.24 -6.29 2.48
C LEU A 50 -5.95 -6.92 2.98
N ALA A 51 -5.53 -8.02 2.37
CA ALA A 51 -4.29 -8.70 2.70
C ALA A 51 -3.42 -8.95 1.46
N SER A 52 -2.12 -8.68 1.57
CA SER A 52 -1.14 -8.98 0.50
C SER A 52 -0.70 -10.45 0.57
N SER A 53 -1.65 -11.37 0.56
CA SER A 53 -1.40 -12.81 0.49
C SER A 53 -2.58 -13.53 -0.17
N PRO A 54 -2.33 -14.67 -0.85
CA PRO A 54 -3.39 -15.49 -1.42
C PRO A 54 -4.40 -15.94 -0.36
N TYR A 55 -5.68 -16.06 -0.75
CA TYR A 55 -6.75 -16.33 0.20
C TYR A 55 -6.57 -17.66 0.92
N GLU A 56 -6.02 -18.72 0.31
CA GLU A 56 -5.80 -20.01 0.99
C GLU A 56 -4.79 -19.89 2.13
N LYS A 57 -3.74 -19.09 1.94
CA LYS A 57 -2.74 -18.81 2.99
C LYS A 57 -3.37 -18.00 4.11
N MET A 58 -4.19 -17.01 3.75
CA MET A 58 -4.89 -16.17 4.72
C MET A 58 -5.90 -16.95 5.55
N ASN A 59 -6.71 -17.81 4.93
CA ASN A 59 -7.67 -18.65 5.65
C ASN A 59 -6.96 -19.56 6.66
N LYS A 60 -5.86 -20.21 6.27
CA LYS A 60 -5.04 -21.00 7.20
C LYS A 60 -4.45 -20.17 8.33
N TRP A 61 -4.02 -18.94 8.04
CA TRP A 61 -3.50 -18.03 9.05
C TRP A 61 -4.58 -17.63 10.08
N VAL A 62 -5.79 -17.33 9.62
CA VAL A 62 -6.93 -17.00 10.50
C VAL A 62 -7.28 -18.14 11.46
N ASP A 63 -7.19 -19.39 11.01
CA ASP A 63 -7.45 -20.57 11.85
C ASP A 63 -6.46 -20.68 13.02
N LEU A 64 -5.23 -20.18 12.86
CA LEU A 64 -4.20 -20.17 13.91
C LEU A 64 -4.42 -19.05 14.94
N LEU A 65 -5.29 -18.08 14.64
CA LEU A 65 -5.53 -16.96 15.53
C LEU A 65 -6.40 -17.34 16.71
N SER A 66 -5.97 -16.88 17.89
CA SER A 66 -6.79 -16.88 19.09
C SER A 66 -7.99 -15.92 18.95
N PHE A 67 -9.05 -16.23 19.68
CA PHE A 67 -10.19 -15.32 19.81
C PHE A 67 -9.90 -14.23 20.84
N GLY A 68 -10.51 -13.06 20.67
CA GLY A 68 -10.35 -11.89 21.54
C GLY A 68 -10.93 -12.03 22.94
N GLY A 69 -11.61 -13.13 23.22
CA GLY A 69 -12.14 -13.45 24.54
C GLY A 69 -12.98 -12.30 25.10
N THR A 70 -12.76 -11.98 26.38
CA THR A 70 -13.51 -10.96 27.14
C THR A 70 -13.39 -9.54 26.55
N ILE A 71 -12.35 -9.25 25.75
CA ILE A 71 -12.05 -7.89 25.27
C ILE A 71 -12.88 -7.53 24.03
N ALA A 72 -13.20 -8.52 23.18
CA ALA A 72 -13.75 -8.24 21.86
C ALA A 72 -14.84 -9.22 21.39
N ASN A 73 -15.48 -10.01 22.27
CA ASN A 73 -16.43 -11.08 21.92
C ASN A 73 -15.73 -12.35 21.38
N ASN A 74 -16.27 -13.53 21.71
CA ASN A 74 -15.75 -14.85 21.33
C ASN A 74 -15.76 -15.13 19.82
N LEU A 75 -16.37 -14.25 19.02
CA LEU A 75 -16.42 -14.36 17.56
C LEU A 75 -15.36 -13.51 16.84
N VAL A 76 -14.52 -12.80 17.59
CA VAL A 76 -13.55 -11.85 17.05
C VAL A 76 -12.14 -12.42 17.16
N LYS A 77 -11.36 -12.31 16.09
CA LYS A 77 -9.99 -12.82 16.01
C LYS A 77 -8.99 -11.76 16.44
N ASN A 78 -7.97 -12.18 17.18
CA ASN A 78 -6.82 -11.36 17.53
C ASN A 78 -5.84 -11.31 16.35
N LEU A 79 -5.87 -10.24 15.57
CA LEU A 79 -4.85 -10.03 14.54
C LEU A 79 -3.50 -9.69 15.20
N THR A 80 -3.57 -8.85 16.24
CA THR A 80 -2.44 -8.49 17.11
C THR A 80 -2.92 -8.45 18.57
N PRO A 81 -2.04 -8.20 19.55
CA PRO A 81 -2.49 -7.96 20.94
C PRO A 81 -3.41 -6.75 21.13
N TYR A 82 -3.48 -5.85 20.14
CA TYR A 82 -4.22 -4.59 20.22
C TYR A 82 -5.28 -4.41 19.14
N SER A 83 -5.18 -5.10 17.99
CA SER A 83 -6.11 -5.01 16.87
C SER A 83 -6.88 -6.31 16.69
N PHE A 84 -8.19 -6.19 16.61
CA PHE A 84 -9.11 -7.32 16.53
C PHE A 84 -10.05 -7.17 15.34
N TYR A 85 -10.42 -8.30 14.74
CA TYR A 85 -11.29 -8.30 13.58
C TYR A 85 -12.30 -9.44 13.62
N LYS A 86 -13.58 -9.09 13.45
CA LYS A 86 -14.67 -10.04 13.27
C LYS A 86 -14.88 -10.24 11.79
N ILE A 87 -14.79 -11.47 11.32
CA ILE A 87 -15.02 -11.77 9.91
C ILE A 87 -16.49 -12.14 9.74
N ASP A 88 -17.18 -11.45 8.84
CA ASP A 88 -18.59 -11.69 8.53
C ASP A 88 -18.68 -12.72 7.38
N ASN A 89 -18.33 -13.96 7.69
CA ASN A 89 -18.23 -15.05 6.71
C ASN A 89 -19.48 -15.93 6.64
N PHE A 90 -20.65 -15.48 7.06
CA PHE A 90 -21.86 -16.29 6.94
C PHE A 90 -23.06 -15.46 6.53
N ARG A 91 -24.00 -16.12 5.83
CA ARG A 91 -25.26 -15.54 5.41
C ARG A 91 -26.40 -16.45 5.85
N ILE A 92 -27.46 -15.85 6.38
CA ILE A 92 -28.72 -16.53 6.65
C ILE A 92 -29.60 -16.34 5.42
N LYS A 93 -30.01 -17.44 4.79
CA LYS A 93 -30.96 -17.43 3.66
C LYS A 93 -32.39 -17.21 4.17
N ASP A 94 -33.30 -16.83 3.28
CA ASP A 94 -34.71 -16.56 3.62
C ASP A 94 -35.43 -17.78 4.24
N ASN A 95 -34.95 -18.99 3.97
CA ASN A 95 -35.44 -20.24 4.56
C ASN A 95 -34.84 -20.54 5.96
N GLY A 96 -34.04 -19.65 6.53
CA GLY A 96 -33.35 -19.81 7.81
C GLY A 96 -32.06 -20.64 7.75
N GLU A 97 -31.65 -21.13 6.57
CA GLU A 97 -30.42 -21.89 6.39
C GLU A 97 -29.19 -20.98 6.52
N ILE A 98 -28.18 -21.43 7.28
CA ILE A 98 -26.91 -20.71 7.45
C ILE A 98 -25.90 -21.24 6.43
N VAL A 99 -25.41 -20.35 5.56
CA VAL A 99 -24.29 -20.62 4.66
C VAL A 99 -23.04 -19.98 5.24
N VAL A 100 -22.00 -20.78 5.46
CA VAL A 100 -20.69 -20.31 5.92
C VAL A 100 -19.72 -20.31 4.72
N TYR A 101 -19.08 -19.18 4.52
CA TYR A 101 -18.06 -18.92 3.51
C TYR A 101 -16.66 -18.98 4.14
N ASN A 102 -15.65 -19.03 3.28
CA ASN A 102 -14.27 -18.80 3.70
C ASN A 102 -14.13 -17.41 4.35
N TYR A 103 -13.15 -17.27 5.23
CA TYR A 103 -12.87 -15.99 5.88
C TYR A 103 -12.41 -14.93 4.88
N PHE A 104 -11.48 -15.31 4.02
CA PHE A 104 -10.96 -14.47 2.95
C PHE A 104 -11.43 -15.01 1.60
N SER A 105 -11.80 -14.07 0.72
CA SER A 105 -12.13 -14.31 -0.68
C SER A 105 -11.00 -13.81 -1.58
N GLU A 106 -10.95 -14.40 -2.77
CA GLU A 106 -10.08 -13.96 -3.85
C GLU A 106 -10.52 -12.58 -4.36
N ALA A 107 -9.57 -11.66 -4.53
CA ALA A 107 -9.86 -10.40 -5.20
C ALA A 107 -10.15 -10.68 -6.68
N ASP A 108 -11.31 -10.23 -7.20
CA ASP A 108 -11.74 -10.49 -8.58
C ASP A 108 -10.60 -10.20 -9.57
N SER A 109 -10.18 -11.22 -10.32
CA SER A 109 -9.25 -11.04 -11.44
C SER A 109 -9.85 -11.64 -12.71
N ASN A 110 -10.00 -10.80 -13.72
CA ASN A 110 -10.38 -11.18 -15.08
C ASN A 110 -9.21 -11.84 -15.84
N SER A 111 -8.34 -12.62 -15.19
CA SER A 111 -7.19 -13.23 -15.88
C SER A 111 -6.51 -14.34 -15.06
N ASP A 112 -5.90 -15.31 -15.75
CA ASP A 112 -5.07 -16.45 -15.26
C ASP A 112 -3.80 -16.06 -14.44
N VAL A 113 -3.85 -14.97 -13.66
CA VAL A 113 -2.73 -14.52 -12.82
C VAL A 113 -2.94 -15.06 -11.40
N ILE A 114 -1.91 -15.67 -10.83
CA ILE A 114 -1.89 -16.09 -9.43
C ILE A 114 -2.23 -14.88 -8.56
N ASN A 115 -3.42 -14.89 -7.95
CA ASN A 115 -3.89 -13.80 -7.13
C ASN A 115 -3.07 -13.72 -5.83
N THR A 116 -2.23 -12.70 -5.75
CA THR A 116 -1.37 -12.44 -4.59
C THR A 116 -2.07 -11.67 -3.47
N HIS A 117 -3.35 -11.32 -3.66
CA HIS A 117 -4.14 -10.53 -2.75
C HIS A 117 -5.46 -11.23 -2.40
N SER A 118 -5.96 -10.94 -1.21
CA SER A 118 -7.26 -11.41 -0.75
C SER A 118 -7.93 -10.37 0.13
N TYR A 119 -9.24 -10.51 0.32
CA TYR A 119 -10.01 -9.60 1.16
C TYR A 119 -10.98 -10.37 2.06
N ALA A 120 -11.32 -9.75 3.19
CA ALA A 120 -12.38 -10.20 4.08
C ALA A 120 -13.30 -9.03 4.41
N ILE A 121 -14.61 -9.28 4.46
CA ILE A 121 -15.59 -8.31 4.96
C ILE A 121 -15.84 -8.62 6.43
N GLY A 122 -15.99 -7.57 7.24
CA GLY A 122 -16.08 -7.76 8.68
C GLY A 122 -16.05 -6.44 9.44
N ARG A 123 -15.71 -6.55 10.73
CA ARG A 123 -15.71 -5.43 11.68
C ARG A 123 -14.41 -5.33 12.48
N ALA A 124 -13.85 -4.13 12.52
CA ALA A 124 -12.65 -3.78 13.24
C ALA A 124 -12.93 -3.33 14.69
N TYR A 125 -12.10 -3.79 15.62
CA TYR A 125 -12.12 -3.41 17.03
C TYR A 125 -10.71 -3.21 17.56
N GLY A 126 -10.57 -2.46 18.65
CA GLY A 126 -9.29 -2.23 19.31
C GLY A 126 -8.49 -1.09 18.68
N LEU A 127 -7.18 -1.08 18.87
CA LEU A 127 -6.31 -0.03 18.34
C LEU A 127 -5.93 -0.34 16.90
N TRP A 128 -6.17 0.61 16.01
CA TRP A 128 -5.79 0.55 14.61
C TRP A 128 -4.93 1.76 14.29
N ARG A 129 -3.73 1.51 13.78
CA ARG A 129 -2.78 2.56 13.46
C ARG A 129 -3.31 3.39 12.32
N ILE A 130 -3.28 4.70 12.51
CA ILE A 130 -3.66 5.67 11.51
C ILE A 130 -2.43 6.00 10.66
N ASN A 131 -2.54 5.80 9.34
CA ASN A 131 -1.39 5.98 8.43
C ASN A 131 -1.41 7.33 7.70
N ARG A 132 -2.60 7.93 7.56
CA ARG A 132 -2.85 9.24 6.93
C ARG A 132 -3.55 10.15 7.94
N SER A 133 -3.72 11.44 7.64
CA SER A 133 -4.47 12.37 8.49
C SER A 133 -3.75 12.86 9.77
N LEU A 134 -2.61 12.27 10.15
CA LEU A 134 -1.79 12.81 11.25
C LEU A 134 -1.19 14.19 10.90
N GLU A 135 -0.78 14.40 9.65
CA GLU A 135 -0.31 15.70 9.17
C GLU A 135 -1.39 16.77 9.26
N ASP A 136 -2.64 16.42 8.97
CA ASP A 136 -3.79 17.34 9.09
C ASP A 136 -4.10 17.66 10.55
N ILE A 137 -4.04 16.68 11.44
CA ILE A 137 -4.18 16.91 12.89
C ILE A 137 -3.02 17.80 13.40
N GLU A 138 -1.79 17.58 12.94
CA GLU A 138 -0.63 18.39 13.33
C GLU A 138 -0.78 19.85 12.88
N ASN A 139 -1.20 20.08 11.63
CA ASN A 139 -1.26 21.41 11.03
C ASN A 139 -2.54 22.18 11.39
N ASN A 140 -3.67 21.49 11.49
CA ASN A 140 -5.01 22.09 11.59
C ASN A 140 -5.73 21.76 12.90
N GLY A 141 -5.22 20.82 13.70
CA GLY A 141 -5.87 20.31 14.92
C GLY A 141 -7.01 19.34 14.67
N ILE A 142 -7.38 19.12 13.40
CA ILE A 142 -8.52 18.31 12.98
C ILE A 142 -8.21 17.65 11.65
N ALA A 143 -8.68 16.42 11.49
CA ALA A 143 -8.75 15.75 10.20
C ALA A 143 -10.08 15.01 10.05
N TYR A 144 -10.34 14.45 8.87
CA TYR A 144 -11.55 13.70 8.59
C TYR A 144 -11.19 12.24 8.28
N ILE A 145 -12.07 11.33 8.68
CA ILE A 145 -11.86 9.88 8.55
C ILE A 145 -11.90 9.41 7.08
N ASP A 146 -12.47 10.20 6.17
CA ASP A 146 -12.46 9.89 4.74
C ASP A 146 -11.03 9.70 4.20
N GLY A 147 -10.83 8.67 3.37
CA GLY A 147 -9.54 8.28 2.83
C GLY A 147 -8.51 7.80 3.88
N THR A 148 -8.91 7.64 5.15
CA THR A 148 -8.02 7.17 6.22
C THR A 148 -7.85 5.66 6.12
N GLU A 149 -6.62 5.25 5.82
CA GLU A 149 -6.22 3.85 5.79
C GLU A 149 -5.71 3.42 7.16
N PHE A 150 -6.20 2.28 7.63
CA PHE A 150 -5.75 1.71 8.89
C PHE A 150 -4.88 0.50 8.68
N THR A 151 -3.93 0.32 9.60
CA THR A 151 -3.17 -0.92 9.72
C THR A 151 -3.28 -1.48 11.14
N PRO A 152 -3.15 -2.80 11.33
CA PRO A 152 -3.10 -3.37 12.66
C PRO A 152 -1.96 -2.76 13.50
N CYS A 153 -2.26 -2.41 14.74
CA CYS A 153 -1.31 -1.89 15.71
C CYS A 153 -0.40 -3.01 16.23
N SER A 154 0.91 -2.78 16.24
CA SER A 154 1.94 -3.75 16.69
C SER A 154 1.87 -5.10 15.96
N PRO A 155 1.99 -5.11 14.61
CA PRO A 155 2.00 -6.35 13.84
C PRO A 155 3.24 -7.20 14.20
N THR A 156 3.08 -8.52 14.21
CA THR A 156 4.19 -9.45 14.41
C THR A 156 4.91 -9.71 13.08
N LYS A 157 6.17 -10.13 13.12
CA LYS A 157 6.97 -10.42 11.90
C LYS A 157 6.33 -11.45 10.97
N ASP A 158 5.58 -12.39 11.54
CA ASP A 158 4.94 -13.48 10.79
C ASP A 158 3.53 -13.11 10.31
N MET A 159 3.03 -11.92 10.65
CA MET A 159 1.73 -11.43 10.22
C MET A 159 1.79 -10.99 8.76
N PRO A 160 0.86 -11.43 7.89
CA PRO A 160 0.74 -10.91 6.53
C PRO A 160 0.44 -9.40 6.55
N ASN A 161 0.88 -8.64 5.53
CA ASN A 161 0.46 -7.24 5.46
C ASN A 161 -1.04 -7.16 5.33
N MET A 162 -1.64 -6.29 6.14
CA MET A 162 -3.05 -6.03 6.08
C MET A 162 -3.33 -4.55 6.18
N GLN A 163 -4.35 -4.14 5.46
CA GLN A 163 -4.91 -2.82 5.50
C GLN A 163 -6.41 -2.96 5.75
N PHE A 164 -6.93 -2.20 6.70
CA PHE A 164 -8.35 -2.07 6.91
C PHE A 164 -8.82 -0.78 6.26
N VAL A 165 -9.79 -0.94 5.36
CA VAL A 165 -10.47 0.13 4.67
C VAL A 165 -11.90 0.12 5.18
N MET A 166 -12.35 1.25 5.76
CA MET A 166 -13.76 1.40 6.09
C MET A 166 -14.55 1.43 4.79
N ASP A 167 -15.66 0.70 4.75
CA ASP A 167 -16.47 0.62 3.55
C ASP A 167 -17.72 1.51 3.71
N GLU A 168 -17.79 2.54 2.88
CA GLU A 168 -18.88 3.52 2.79
C GLU A 168 -20.19 2.90 2.27
N ASN A 169 -20.11 1.87 1.42
CA ASN A 169 -21.28 1.21 0.82
C ASN A 169 -21.75 0.00 1.63
N LEU A 170 -20.89 -0.59 2.45
CA LEU A 170 -21.23 -1.69 3.35
C LEU A 170 -21.68 -1.19 4.73
N SER A 171 -21.77 0.12 5.02
CA SER A 171 -22.20 0.65 6.32
C SER A 171 -23.66 0.29 6.65
N THR A 172 -23.88 -0.98 6.96
CA THR A 172 -25.06 -1.45 7.66
C THR A 172 -24.65 -1.53 9.12
N LYS A 173 -24.96 -0.42 9.81
CA LYS A 173 -25.00 -0.27 11.26
C LYS A 173 -23.63 -0.03 11.92
N VAL A 174 -23.15 1.21 11.78
CA VAL A 174 -22.27 1.82 12.79
C VAL A 174 -23.11 1.95 14.08
N TYR A 175 -23.06 0.95 14.95
CA TYR A 175 -23.53 1.10 16.31
C TYR A 175 -22.48 1.92 17.07
N ALA A 176 -22.58 3.24 16.95
CA ALA A 176 -22.04 4.13 17.95
C ALA A 176 -22.89 3.99 19.22
N LEU A 177 -22.20 3.96 20.35
CA LEU A 177 -22.69 3.81 21.70
C LEU A 177 -23.89 4.72 22.01
N GLU A 178 -25.07 4.14 22.25
CA GLU A 178 -25.90 4.29 23.45
C GLU A 178 -27.20 3.48 23.24
N ASP A 179 -27.60 2.73 24.26
CA ASP A 179 -28.90 2.06 24.33
C ASP A 179 -30.01 3.12 24.23
N ASN A 180 -30.52 3.35 23.02
CA ASN A 180 -31.88 3.78 22.82
C ASN A 180 -32.40 3.09 21.58
N ASP A 181 -33.41 2.26 21.81
CA ASP A 181 -34.29 1.72 20.78
C ASP A 181 -34.76 2.85 19.86
N ASP A 182 -34.81 2.55 18.56
CA ASP A 182 -35.19 3.44 17.43
C ASP A 182 -34.09 4.34 16.87
N PHE A 183 -33.22 3.83 15.99
CA PHE A 183 -32.67 4.67 14.91
C PHE A 183 -32.21 3.85 13.69
N ASP A 184 -33.04 3.83 12.64
CA ASP A 184 -32.63 3.57 11.26
C ASP A 184 -31.88 4.81 10.75
N GLY A 185 -30.55 4.81 10.90
CA GLY A 185 -29.67 5.83 10.33
C GLY A 185 -28.70 5.20 9.34
N ILE A 186 -29.09 5.14 8.07
CA ILE A 186 -28.14 4.92 6.96
C ILE A 186 -27.24 6.17 6.91
N ILE A 187 -25.94 6.01 7.11
CA ILE A 187 -24.98 7.11 6.96
C ILE A 187 -24.76 7.30 5.46
N ASP A 188 -25.37 8.35 4.90
CA ASP A 188 -25.12 8.79 3.53
C ASP A 188 -23.65 9.24 3.37
N ARG A 189 -23.10 9.14 2.16
CA ARG A 189 -21.70 9.49 1.82
C ARG A 189 -21.33 10.90 2.28
N ASP A 190 -22.27 11.84 2.16
CA ASP A 190 -22.13 13.24 2.61
C ASP A 190 -21.95 13.39 4.14
N ASN A 191 -22.23 12.36 4.94
CA ASN A 191 -22.02 12.36 6.39
C ASN A 191 -20.72 11.65 6.81
N PHE A 192 -20.13 10.82 5.93
CA PHE A 192 -18.86 10.15 6.21
C PHE A 192 -17.66 11.11 6.11
N GLU A 193 -17.69 12.00 5.12
CA GLU A 193 -16.76 13.14 4.98
C GLU A 193 -16.80 14.10 6.19
N LYS A 194 -17.74 13.92 7.13
CA LYS A 194 -17.92 14.79 8.31
C LYS A 194 -17.44 14.16 9.61
N ILE A 195 -16.96 12.91 9.63
CA ILE A 195 -16.43 12.34 10.87
C ILE A 195 -15.06 12.93 11.14
N ALA A 196 -15.06 13.98 11.97
CA ALA A 196 -13.87 14.65 12.43
C ALA A 196 -13.13 13.79 13.47
N ILE A 197 -11.80 13.78 13.35
CA ILE A 197 -10.87 13.26 14.35
C ILE A 197 -9.92 14.37 14.78
N THR A 198 -9.61 14.39 16.07
CA THR A 198 -8.69 15.34 16.69
C THR A 198 -7.61 14.59 17.46
N HIS A 199 -6.68 15.31 18.10
CA HIS A 199 -5.69 14.66 18.96
C HIS A 199 -6.33 13.90 20.12
N GLU A 200 -7.52 14.29 20.59
CA GLU A 200 -8.22 13.65 21.71
C GLU A 200 -8.64 12.20 21.40
N ASP A 201 -8.79 11.88 20.11
CA ASP A 201 -9.15 10.56 19.60
C ASP A 201 -7.95 9.62 19.44
N LEU A 202 -6.72 10.16 19.54
CA LEU A 202 -5.49 9.40 19.32
C LEU A 202 -5.09 8.59 20.56
N TRP A 203 -4.62 7.38 20.30
CA TRP A 203 -4.14 6.42 21.29
C TRP A 203 -2.70 6.02 20.98
N ILE A 204 -1.96 5.70 22.03
CA ILE A 204 -0.58 5.22 21.98
C ILE A 204 -0.42 4.02 22.91
N THR A 205 0.45 3.09 22.53
CA THR A 205 0.73 1.86 23.29
C THR A 205 1.87 2.04 24.27
N ASP A 206 1.93 1.15 25.26
CA ASP A 206 3.05 1.06 26.19
C ASP A 206 4.37 0.70 25.50
N ILE A 207 4.32 0.02 24.34
CA ILE A 207 5.50 -0.31 23.53
C ILE A 207 6.20 0.97 23.07
N ASP A 208 5.46 1.90 22.50
CA ASP A 208 6.03 3.16 22.03
C ASP A 208 6.49 4.05 23.18
N ILE A 209 5.78 4.04 24.31
CA ILE A 209 6.20 4.76 25.52
C ILE A 209 7.49 4.17 26.09
N LYS A 210 7.66 2.85 26.11
CA LYS A 210 8.94 2.20 26.48
C LYS A 210 10.06 2.66 25.57
N ARG A 211 9.83 2.70 24.25
CA ARG A 211 10.84 3.12 23.28
C ARG A 211 11.29 4.57 23.52
N ILE A 212 10.35 5.48 23.82
CA ILE A 212 10.67 6.88 24.17
C ILE A 212 11.55 6.92 25.43
N LEU A 213 11.17 6.19 26.48
CA LEU A 213 11.90 6.18 27.76
C LEU A 213 13.29 5.53 27.64
N GLU A 214 13.42 4.45 26.86
CA GLU A 214 14.70 3.78 26.58
C GLU A 214 15.68 4.67 25.79
N LYS A 215 15.14 5.62 25.02
CA LYS A 215 15.91 6.61 24.27
C LYS A 215 16.05 7.94 24.98
N GLU A 216 15.71 7.99 26.28
CA GLU A 216 15.81 9.21 27.09
C GLU A 216 15.13 10.41 26.43
N TYR A 217 13.96 10.19 25.82
CA TYR A 217 13.16 11.20 25.12
C TYR A 217 13.79 11.79 23.84
N ASP A 218 14.88 11.21 23.33
CA ASP A 218 15.41 11.58 22.01
C ASP A 218 14.58 10.91 20.89
N PHE A 219 13.53 11.61 20.47
CA PHE A 219 12.65 11.18 19.38
C PHE A 219 13.38 10.97 18.03
N ASN A 220 14.48 11.68 17.79
CA ASN A 220 15.26 11.51 16.55
C ASN A 220 15.96 10.15 16.50
N SER A 221 16.38 9.65 17.66
CA SER A 221 17.04 8.35 17.81
C SER A 221 16.08 7.15 17.76
N LEU A 222 14.77 7.38 17.76
CA LEU A 222 13.78 6.32 17.59
C LEU A 222 13.88 5.75 16.18
N ASP A 223 13.83 4.44 16.06
CA ASP A 223 13.66 3.80 14.75
C ASP A 223 12.29 4.17 14.18
N ILE A 224 12.19 4.21 12.85
CA ILE A 224 10.87 4.28 12.20
C ILE A 224 10.12 3.00 12.59
N VAL A 225 8.91 3.15 13.12
CA VAL A 225 7.99 2.01 13.29
C VAL A 225 7.76 1.49 11.90
N GLN A 226 8.37 0.34 11.61
CA GLN A 226 8.40 -0.20 10.26
C GLN A 226 6.99 -0.28 9.70
N HIS A 227 6.72 0.64 8.77
CA HIS A 227 5.48 0.74 8.03
C HIS A 227 5.58 -0.09 6.73
N TYR A 228 6.76 -0.68 6.43
CA TYR A 228 7.09 -1.18 5.09
C TYR A 228 8.01 -2.42 5.01
N ASP A 229 8.48 -3.03 6.11
CA ASP A 229 9.37 -4.21 6.02
C ASP A 229 8.62 -5.53 5.71
N VAL A 230 7.31 -5.46 5.49
CA VAL A 230 6.50 -6.61 5.07
C VAL A 230 6.00 -6.44 3.62
N LEU A 231 6.08 -5.24 3.02
CA LEU A 231 5.92 -5.05 1.55
C LEU A 231 7.19 -5.35 0.74
N ILE A 232 8.33 -5.54 1.41
CA ILE A 232 9.52 -6.15 0.82
C ILE A 232 9.88 -7.29 1.75
N ASP A 233 9.46 -8.50 1.41
CA ASP A 233 9.94 -9.71 2.05
C ASP A 233 11.47 -9.62 2.13
N LYS A 234 12.06 -9.67 3.32
CA LYS A 234 13.52 -9.67 3.46
C LYS A 234 14.16 -10.89 2.79
N LYS A 235 13.37 -11.90 2.41
CA LYS A 235 13.81 -12.97 1.49
C LYS A 235 13.94 -12.55 0.03
N ASP A 236 13.38 -11.40 -0.37
CA ASP A 236 13.54 -10.84 -1.71
C ASP A 236 14.68 -9.82 -1.82
N LYS A 237 15.28 -9.35 -0.71
CA LYS A 237 16.56 -8.59 -0.82
C LYS A 237 17.71 -9.44 -1.35
N ASP A 238 17.70 -10.75 -1.11
CA ASP A 238 18.66 -11.68 -1.71
C ASP A 238 18.31 -12.06 -3.17
N LYS A 239 17.19 -11.52 -3.71
CA LYS A 239 16.74 -11.75 -5.10
C LYS A 239 16.52 -10.48 -5.92
N ILE A 240 16.65 -9.28 -5.34
CA ILE A 240 16.95 -8.11 -6.14
C ILE A 240 18.39 -8.33 -6.62
N LYS A 241 18.52 -9.02 -7.75
CA LYS A 241 19.70 -8.85 -8.58
C LYS A 241 19.82 -7.34 -8.74
N GLU A 242 20.94 -6.78 -8.27
CA GLU A 242 21.33 -5.43 -8.62
C GLU A 242 20.95 -5.21 -10.08
N PRO A 243 20.24 -4.11 -10.43
CA PRO A 243 19.85 -3.87 -11.81
C PRO A 243 21.07 -4.12 -12.66
N HIS A 244 20.98 -5.11 -13.56
CA HIS A 244 22.13 -5.54 -14.31
C HIS A 244 22.55 -4.31 -15.11
N HIS A 245 23.59 -3.59 -14.67
CA HIS A 245 23.89 -2.25 -15.16
C HIS A 245 24.01 -2.23 -16.69
N THR A 246 24.46 -3.36 -17.25
CA THR A 246 24.48 -3.61 -18.69
C THR A 246 23.08 -3.71 -19.33
N ALA A 247 22.11 -4.39 -18.73
CA ALA A 247 20.74 -4.50 -19.23
C ALA A 247 20.02 -3.15 -19.18
N GLU A 248 20.18 -2.38 -18.11
CA GLU A 248 19.64 -1.02 -17.99
C GLU A 248 20.27 -0.09 -19.04
N ARG A 249 21.59 -0.15 -19.20
CA ARG A 249 22.30 0.57 -20.26
C ARG A 249 21.81 0.16 -21.64
N HIS A 250 21.56 -1.12 -21.89
CA HIS A 250 21.03 -1.61 -23.18
C HIS A 250 19.60 -1.15 -23.42
N ALA A 251 18.74 -1.13 -22.39
CA ALA A 251 17.38 -0.62 -22.49
C ALA A 251 17.37 0.88 -22.82
N LYS A 252 18.15 1.68 -22.09
CA LYS A 252 18.32 3.12 -22.33
C LYS A 252 18.85 3.41 -23.73
N ASN A 253 19.87 2.68 -24.18
CA ASN A 253 20.42 2.84 -25.53
C ASN A 253 19.38 2.49 -26.60
N ARG A 254 18.57 1.44 -26.38
CA ARG A 254 17.50 1.04 -27.30
C ARG A 254 16.41 2.11 -27.38
N GLU A 255 15.99 2.64 -26.25
CA GLU A 255 15.01 3.72 -26.15
C GLU A 255 15.45 4.96 -26.95
N GLN A 256 16.70 5.39 -26.77
CA GLN A 256 17.26 6.54 -27.50
C GLN A 256 17.23 6.34 -29.02
N VAL A 257 17.57 5.13 -29.50
CA VAL A 257 17.49 4.79 -30.93
C VAL A 257 16.04 4.85 -31.44
N LEU A 258 15.07 4.34 -30.67
CA LEU A 258 13.67 4.37 -31.07
C LEU A 258 13.10 5.78 -31.08
N MET A 259 13.43 6.61 -30.09
CA MET A 259 13.04 8.02 -30.06
C MET A 259 13.61 8.78 -31.26
N ALA A 260 14.91 8.63 -31.54
CA ALA A 260 15.54 9.26 -32.70
C ALA A 260 14.88 8.83 -34.03
N ALA A 261 14.51 7.55 -34.13
CA ALA A 261 13.82 7.01 -35.31
C ALA A 261 12.39 7.53 -35.48
N MET A 262 11.64 7.68 -34.38
CA MET A 262 10.31 8.32 -34.39
C MET A 262 10.42 9.78 -34.83
N ARG A 263 11.34 10.54 -34.23
CA ARG A 263 11.59 11.94 -34.60
C ARG A 263 12.02 12.08 -36.06
N PHE A 264 12.90 11.21 -36.55
CA PHE A 264 13.29 11.24 -37.97
C PHE A 264 12.09 11.08 -38.90
N ARG A 265 11.20 10.12 -38.58
CA ARG A 265 10.02 9.83 -39.40
C ARG A 265 9.00 10.98 -39.36
N GLU A 266 8.91 11.71 -38.26
CA GLU A 266 8.00 12.85 -38.10
C GLU A 266 8.57 14.15 -38.71
N GLU A 267 9.85 14.43 -38.48
CA GLU A 267 10.52 15.67 -38.90
C GLU A 267 11.00 15.61 -40.36
N PHE A 268 11.28 14.42 -40.90
CA PHE A 268 11.79 14.21 -42.28
C PHE A 268 11.00 13.15 -43.07
N PRO A 269 9.65 13.28 -43.20
CA PRO A 269 8.81 12.26 -43.80
C PRO A 269 9.15 11.97 -45.27
N THR A 270 9.47 13.00 -46.06
CA THR A 270 9.84 12.84 -47.48
C THR A 270 11.13 12.02 -47.63
N VAL A 271 12.15 12.33 -46.82
CA VAL A 271 13.43 11.60 -46.84
C VAL A 271 13.23 10.16 -46.37
N PHE A 272 12.37 9.94 -45.37
CA PHE A 272 12.04 8.58 -44.93
C PHE A 272 11.38 7.77 -46.05
N ASP A 273 10.42 8.36 -46.78
CA ASP A 273 9.72 7.66 -47.85
C ASP A 273 10.61 7.40 -49.09
N GLU A 274 11.55 8.30 -49.38
CA GLU A 274 12.49 8.17 -50.51
C GLU A 274 13.65 7.21 -50.21
N GLU A 275 14.28 7.35 -49.05
CA GLU A 275 15.53 6.66 -48.72
C GLU A 275 15.34 5.40 -47.88
N CYS A 276 14.29 5.35 -47.04
CA CYS A 276 14.10 4.27 -46.05
C CYS A 276 13.04 3.25 -46.47
N ARG A 277 12.35 3.43 -47.61
CA ARG A 277 11.44 2.43 -48.18
C ARG A 277 12.04 1.71 -49.36
N LYS A 278 11.70 0.44 -49.49
CA LYS A 278 11.98 -0.35 -50.70
C LYS A 278 10.92 -0.07 -51.77
N VAL A 279 11.18 -0.54 -52.99
CA VAL A 279 10.25 -0.44 -54.14
C VAL A 279 8.87 -1.05 -53.83
N ASP A 280 8.83 -2.11 -53.01
CA ASP A 280 7.59 -2.77 -52.55
C ASP A 280 6.90 -2.04 -51.38
N ARG A 281 7.36 -0.84 -51.02
CA ARG A 281 6.94 0.00 -49.89
C ARG A 281 7.25 -0.55 -48.50
N SER A 282 7.91 -1.70 -48.39
CA SER A 282 8.41 -2.22 -47.12
C SER A 282 9.59 -1.39 -46.59
N ILE A 283 9.82 -1.44 -45.28
CA ILE A 283 10.87 -0.65 -44.63
C ILE A 283 12.25 -1.28 -44.87
N ASN A 284 13.21 -0.48 -45.29
CA ASN A 284 14.62 -0.82 -45.32
C ASN A 284 15.29 -0.34 -44.01
N PHE A 285 15.37 -1.23 -43.02
CA PHE A 285 15.90 -0.89 -41.69
C PHE A 285 17.39 -0.49 -41.70
N ALA A 286 18.18 -0.97 -42.66
CA ALA A 286 19.59 -0.56 -42.80
C ALA A 286 19.71 0.88 -43.32
N ALA A 287 18.90 1.24 -44.33
CA ALA A 287 18.83 2.62 -44.81
C ALA A 287 18.31 3.58 -43.71
N TRP A 288 17.27 3.17 -42.97
CA TRP A 288 16.78 3.95 -41.84
C TRP A 288 17.84 4.13 -40.75
N ALA A 289 18.60 3.08 -40.44
CA ALA A 289 19.72 3.16 -39.51
C ALA A 289 20.78 4.17 -39.95
N ARG A 290 21.15 4.20 -41.24
CA ARG A 290 22.09 5.19 -41.79
C ARG A 290 21.58 6.62 -41.68
N GLU A 291 20.30 6.84 -41.98
CA GLU A 291 19.70 8.17 -41.93
C GLU A 291 19.62 8.73 -40.50
N ILE A 292 19.35 7.90 -39.50
CA ILE A 292 19.39 8.39 -38.11
C ILE A 292 20.83 8.56 -37.62
N ILE A 293 21.78 7.70 -38.03
CA ILE A 293 23.20 7.84 -37.66
C ILE A 293 23.79 9.16 -38.19
N SER A 294 23.45 9.55 -39.41
CA SER A 294 23.93 10.78 -40.04
C SER A 294 23.33 12.05 -39.43
N ARG A 295 22.39 11.93 -38.49
CA ARG A 295 21.68 13.04 -37.85
C ARG A 295 21.78 12.99 -36.31
N PRO A 296 22.97 13.27 -35.74
CA PRO A 296 23.17 13.24 -34.29
C PRO A 296 22.19 14.12 -33.50
N PHE A 297 21.67 15.20 -34.08
CA PHE A 297 20.73 16.12 -33.44
C PHE A 297 19.38 15.47 -33.03
N LEU A 298 19.08 14.28 -33.58
CA LEU A 298 17.89 13.50 -33.19
C LEU A 298 18.05 12.82 -31.83
N PHE A 299 19.27 12.65 -31.34
CA PHE A 299 19.58 11.98 -30.08
C PHE A 299 19.71 12.97 -28.91
N PRO A 300 19.43 12.54 -27.66
CA PRO A 300 19.71 13.35 -26.48
C PRO A 300 21.18 13.79 -26.43
N ASN A 301 21.42 15.07 -26.11
CA ASN A 301 22.74 15.69 -26.08
C ASN A 301 23.52 15.61 -27.41
N HIS A 302 22.84 15.32 -28.52
CA HIS A 302 23.44 15.08 -29.84
C HIS A 302 24.45 13.92 -29.87
N GLU A 303 24.32 12.96 -28.96
CA GLU A 303 25.28 11.85 -28.81
C GLU A 303 24.66 10.49 -29.16
N LEU A 304 25.35 9.75 -30.03
CA LEU A 304 24.97 8.38 -30.39
C LEU A 304 25.58 7.37 -29.43
N THR A 305 24.72 6.73 -28.62
CA THR A 305 25.12 5.66 -27.70
C THR A 305 25.34 4.31 -28.40
N ILE A 306 24.74 4.10 -29.58
CA ILE A 306 25.00 2.99 -30.50
C ILE A 306 25.40 3.59 -31.84
N LYS A 307 26.55 3.18 -32.38
CA LYS A 307 27.13 3.73 -33.64
C LYS A 307 27.17 2.72 -34.79
N THR A 308 26.73 1.50 -34.54
CA THR A 308 26.74 0.41 -35.53
C THR A 308 25.41 0.35 -36.26
N GLU A 309 25.46 0.50 -37.59
CA GLU A 309 24.29 0.42 -38.48
C GLU A 309 23.52 -0.88 -38.26
N ASP A 310 24.20 -2.02 -38.25
CA ASP A 310 23.60 -3.34 -38.08
C ASP A 310 22.79 -3.45 -36.77
N LYS A 311 23.32 -2.89 -35.67
CA LYS A 311 22.67 -2.99 -34.36
C LYS A 311 21.45 -2.09 -34.26
N ILE A 312 21.52 -0.91 -34.87
CA ILE A 312 20.38 0.00 -34.97
C ILE A 312 19.30 -0.61 -35.87
N ALA A 313 19.67 -1.14 -37.03
CA ALA A 313 18.74 -1.79 -37.95
C ALA A 313 18.03 -2.99 -37.29
N GLU A 314 18.76 -3.77 -36.48
CA GLU A 314 18.18 -4.86 -35.68
C GLU A 314 17.17 -4.34 -34.64
N ILE A 315 17.50 -3.29 -33.89
CA ILE A 315 16.59 -2.67 -32.91
C ILE A 315 15.30 -2.18 -33.58
N LEU A 316 15.42 -1.49 -34.71
CA LEU A 316 14.29 -0.96 -35.47
C LEU A 316 13.42 -2.10 -36.01
N SER A 317 14.03 -3.14 -36.59
CA SER A 317 13.32 -4.32 -37.07
C SER A 317 12.56 -5.03 -35.95
N ASN A 318 13.20 -5.24 -34.79
CA ASN A 318 12.59 -5.89 -33.64
C ASN A 318 11.43 -5.08 -33.03
N ALA A 319 11.46 -3.74 -33.11
CA ALA A 319 10.35 -2.91 -32.65
C ALA A 319 9.06 -3.11 -33.47
N HIS A 320 9.18 -3.52 -34.73
CA HIS A 320 8.05 -3.76 -35.63
C HIS A 320 7.49 -5.19 -35.56
N LYS A 321 8.03 -6.03 -34.66
CA LYS A 321 7.59 -7.41 -34.45
C LYS A 321 6.80 -7.55 -33.16
N ALA A 322 5.84 -8.48 -33.15
CA ALA A 322 5.14 -8.88 -31.94
C ALA A 322 6.15 -9.40 -30.90
N PRO A 323 5.87 -9.28 -29.58
CA PRO A 323 6.82 -9.67 -28.54
C PRO A 323 7.42 -11.08 -28.70
N ASN A 324 6.63 -12.03 -29.19
CA ASN A 324 7.03 -13.43 -29.39
C ASN A 324 7.92 -13.66 -30.63
N ASP A 325 8.00 -12.69 -31.54
CA ASP A 325 8.75 -12.78 -32.82
C ASP A 325 10.07 -12.00 -32.79
N ARG A 326 10.38 -11.35 -31.66
CA ARG A 326 11.61 -10.59 -31.46
C ARG A 326 12.78 -11.56 -31.23
N LYS A 327 13.89 -11.34 -31.93
CA LYS A 327 15.14 -12.08 -31.72
C LYS A 327 15.99 -11.42 -30.65
#